data_AF-A0A1V6UZ59-F1
#
_entry.id   AF-A0A1V6UZ59-F1
#
_cell.length_a   1.000
_cell.length_b   1.000
_cell.length_c   1.000
_cell.angle_alpha   90.00
_cell.angle_beta   90.00
_cell.angle_gamma   90.00
#
_symmetry.space_group_name_H-M   'P 1'
#
loop_
_entity.id
_entity.type
_entity.pdbx_description
1 polymer ?
#
loop_
_entity_poly.entity_id
_entity_poly.type
_entity_poly.pdbx_seq_one_letter_code
_entity_poly.pdbx_strand_id
1 'polypeptide(L)' 'MRFTIITAFALVGLSMANSIPSGGQCKQDGSLGNCESKLCVQLANEPFGKCK' A
#
# COMPACT_ATOMS: atom_id res chain seq x y z
N MET A 1 -18.11 41.34 13.89
CA MET A 1 -18.57 39.96 13.60
C MET A 1 -17.92 39.46 12.32
N ARG A 2 -17.53 38.18 12.29
CA ARG A 2 -17.26 37.32 11.12
C ARG A 2 -16.01 37.61 10.28
N PHE A 3 -14.87 37.10 10.76
CA PHE A 3 -13.80 36.59 9.89
C PHE A 3 -13.98 35.07 9.83
N THR A 4 -14.69 34.59 8.82
CA THR A 4 -14.91 33.16 8.60
C THR A 4 -13.63 32.59 8.01
N ILE A 5 -12.78 32.04 8.89
CA ILE A 5 -11.53 31.39 8.55
C ILE A 5 -11.87 30.12 7.75
N ILE A 6 -11.45 30.07 6.49
CA ILE A 6 -11.61 28.91 5.63
C ILE A 6 -10.59 27.87 6.11
N THR A 7 -11.03 26.98 7.00
CA THR A 7 -10.29 25.79 7.39
C THR A 7 -10.25 24.85 6.19
N ALA A 8 -9.15 24.94 5.42
CA ALA A 8 -8.83 24.00 4.36
C ALA A 8 -8.72 22.59 4.97
N PHE A 9 -9.62 21.70 4.54
CA PHE A 9 -9.58 20.28 4.84
C PHE A 9 -8.25 19.70 4.33
N ALA A 10 -7.36 19.36 5.26
CA ALA A 10 -6.28 18.42 4.96
C ALA A 10 -6.92 17.03 4.81
N LEU A 11 -7.31 16.69 3.57
CA LEU A 11 -7.65 15.33 3.18
C LEU A 11 -6.36 14.49 3.29
N VAL A 12 -6.15 13.90 4.47
CA VAL A 12 -5.10 12.90 4.66
C VAL A 12 -5.51 11.69 3.83
N GLY A 13 -4.89 11.54 2.65
CA GLY A 13 -5.08 10.38 1.79
C GLY A 13 -4.60 9.13 2.51
N LEU A 14 -5.51 8.43 3.19
CA LEU A 14 -5.28 7.07 3.66
C LEU A 14 -5.15 6.19 2.41
N SER A 15 -3.91 5.95 1.96
CA SER A 15 -3.64 4.94 0.94
C SER A 15 -4.07 3.59 1.53
N MET A 16 -5.24 3.12 1.14
CA MET A 16 -5.71 1.77 1.42
C MET A 16 -4.69 0.82 0.79
N ALA A 17 -3.81 0.25 1.61
CA ALA A 17 -2.91 -0.80 1.15
C ALA A 17 -3.79 -2.01 0.82
N ASN A 18 -4.16 -2.14 -0.46
CA ASN A 18 -4.92 -3.29 -0.93
C ASN A 18 -4.11 -4.55 -0.63
N SER A 19 -4.67 -5.42 0.21
CA SER A 19 -4.02 -6.66 0.59
C SER A 19 -4.00 -7.59 -0.62
N ILE A 20 -2.82 -8.11 -0.95
CA ILE A 20 -2.62 -8.98 -2.10
C ILE A 20 -2.93 -10.42 -1.67
N PRO A 21 -3.83 -11.13 -2.38
CA PRO A 21 -4.18 -12.52 -2.05
C PRO A 21 -3.00 -13.47 -2.26
N SER A 22 -3.02 -14.64 -1.61
CA SER A 22 -2.00 -15.69 -1.84
C SER A 22 -1.90 -16.06 -3.32
N GLY A 23 -0.68 -16.16 -3.84
CA GLY A 23 -0.39 -16.34 -5.26
C GLY A 23 -0.39 -15.05 -6.11
N GLY A 24 -0.84 -13.93 -5.54
CA GLY A 24 -0.73 -12.60 -6.16
C GLY A 24 0.72 -12.12 -6.26
N GLN A 25 0.98 -11.22 -7.19
CA GLN A 25 2.31 -10.61 -7.34
C GLN A 25 2.56 -9.58 -6.24
N CYS A 26 3.72 -9.65 -5.62
CA CYS A 26 4.14 -8.70 -4.58
C CYS A 26 5.57 -8.22 -4.85
N LYS A 27 6.00 -7.17 -4.15
CA LYS A 27 7.41 -6.77 -4.10
C LYS A 27 7.83 -6.66 -2.65
N GLN A 28 9.08 -7.02 -2.36
CA GLN A 28 9.67 -6.86 -1.02
C GLN A 28 9.76 -5.40 -0.59
N ASP A 29 9.80 -4.47 -1.53
CA ASP A 29 9.78 -3.02 -1.27
C ASP A 29 8.39 -2.49 -0.86
N GLY A 30 7.33 -3.31 -0.96
CA GLY A 30 5.96 -2.92 -0.62
C GLY A 30 5.27 -2.01 -1.64
N SER A 31 5.90 -1.71 -2.78
CA SER A 31 5.36 -0.78 -3.80
C SER A 31 4.08 -1.28 -4.48
N LEU A 32 3.83 -2.60 -4.44
CA LEU A 32 2.61 -3.22 -4.96
C LEU A 32 1.53 -3.43 -3.88
N GLY A 33 1.79 -3.01 -2.64
CA GLY A 33 0.99 -3.36 -1.46
C GLY A 33 1.56 -4.54 -0.70
N ASN A 34 0.87 -4.93 0.38
CA ASN A 34 1.27 -6.03 1.25
C ASN A 34 0.43 -7.27 0.95
N CYS A 35 1.05 -8.44 1.00
CA CYS A 35 0.31 -9.70 1.04
C CYS A 35 -0.62 -9.76 2.25
N GLU A 36 -1.79 -10.41 2.11
CA GLU A 36 -2.70 -10.69 3.23
C GLU A 36 -1.99 -11.44 4.36
N SER A 37 -1.15 -12.41 3.99
CA SER A 37 -0.28 -13.17 4.89
C SER A 37 0.94 -12.40 5.41
N LYS A 38 1.16 -11.18 4.94
CA LYS A 38 2.39 -10.38 5.12
C LYS A 38 3.67 -11.04 4.60
N LEU A 39 3.57 -12.17 3.89
CA LEU A 39 4.70 -12.91 3.37
C LEU A 39 4.81 -12.75 1.86
N CYS A 40 5.76 -11.94 1.43
CA CYS A 40 6.14 -11.81 0.03
C CYS A 40 7.44 -12.59 -0.26
N VAL A 41 7.35 -13.62 -1.09
CA VAL A 41 8.51 -14.42 -1.51
C VAL A 41 8.98 -13.91 -2.87
N GLN A 42 10.03 -13.09 -2.87
CA GLN A 42 10.69 -12.59 -4.07
C GLN A 42 12.12 -13.14 -4.13
N LEU A 43 12.51 -13.72 -5.26
CA LEU A 43 13.89 -14.12 -5.50
C LEU A 43 14.72 -12.88 -5.89
N ALA A 44 15.99 -12.82 -5.48
CA ALA A 44 16.85 -11.64 -5.66
C ALA A 44 17.01 -11.16 -7.12
N ASN A 45 16.84 -12.07 -8.09
CA ASN A 45 16.96 -11.77 -9.52
C ASN A 45 15.62 -11.56 -10.23
N GLU A 46 14.50 -11.65 -9.50
CA GLU A 46 13.17 -11.48 -10.08
C GLU A 46 12.62 -10.08 -9.77
N PRO A 47 12.01 -9.39 -10.76
CA PRO A 47 11.44 -8.06 -10.54
C PRO A 47 10.21 -8.07 -9.61
N PHE A 48 9.57 -9.24 -9.45
CA PHE A 48 8.38 -9.43 -8.62
C PHE A 48 8.47 -10.76 -7.85
N GLY A 49 7.91 -10.77 -6.64
CA GLY A 49 7.66 -11.97 -5.85
C GLY A 49 6.21 -12.43 -5.90
N LYS A 50 5.92 -13.45 -5.09
CA LYS A 50 4.57 -14.00 -4.90
C LYS A 50 4.19 -14.03 -3.43
N CYS A 51 2.93 -13.72 -3.16
CA CYS A 51 2.36 -13.86 -1.81
C CYS A 51 2.17 -15.33 -1.47
N LYS A 52 2.57 -15.70 -0.25
CA LYS A 52 2.38 -17.05 0.29
C LYS A 52 1.39 -17.01 1.44
#